data_AF-A0A2N2H5W0-F1
#
_entry.id   AF-A0A2N2H5W0-F1
#
_cell.length_a   1.000
_cell.length_b   1.000
_cell.length_c   1.000
_cell.angle_alpha   90.00
_cell.angle_beta   90.00
_cell.angle_gamma   90.00
#
_symmetry.space_group_name_H-M   'P 1'
#
loop_
_entity.id
_entity.type
_entity.pdbx_description
1 polymer ?
#
loop_
_entity_poly.entity_id
_entity_poly.type
_entity_poly.pdbx_seq_one_letter_code
_entity_poly.pdbx_strand_id
1 'polypeptide(L)'
;MSDLILRTQIEILDKNLRRLRNFSEFLEGRRSERISKLLNCLRGDESIQASVDNIDAKISEIIKNYEHFLREARFRDKVRELAEDKSYLSQEISRINDYLYDAKDSAEKMQDLTVSLAEGLGKFAGPAFAEKANQLTGVINQIKELIKRKAPEADKRNNKQDAENHRCEAWKKYSEEVQKQSQNLFTEYVDFMRGLAMRDAGLDGGFCHDVDGLVSKWEVSNVTHSFSVPDRYEAVSMTLSRIIRIGFPEWTIWALPLASHEVGHIVVEVNETLKTFVEESADEQSRHSLREILSDAFATYVMGPAYACAAILLRINPLSKVLEEGGHMTAAKRVRAILDMLRSMIQLPGADYENLIQILKKEWEEAMRRAGQPAELKQTDRDQLNKWMAKGIEKVKNTTLGYAEQSHCMAKSLQGQFTEGIVDESMDNRYDSTIVLNAAWIGRTYCPEKADVIEKSASKLLAEIAEARKGDKQAPAGPPRLGV
;
A
#
# COMPACT_ATOMS: atom_id res chain seq x y z
N MET A 1 -18.96 9.64 -26.05
CA MET A 1 -18.78 9.54 -24.58
C MET A 1 -19.00 8.13 -24.02
N SER A 2 -19.70 7.23 -24.71
CA SER A 2 -20.11 5.92 -24.17
C SER A 2 -18.99 4.87 -24.05
N ASP A 3 -17.88 5.14 -23.38
CA ASP A 3 -16.93 4.07 -23.05
C ASP A 3 -16.00 4.43 -21.90
N LEU A 4 -16.45 5.27 -20.96
CA LEU A 4 -15.52 5.88 -20.02
C LEU A 4 -14.88 4.83 -19.11
N ILE A 5 -15.66 3.90 -18.55
CA ILE A 5 -15.17 2.85 -17.64
C ILE A 5 -14.10 1.98 -18.32
N LEU A 6 -14.41 1.37 -19.46
CA LEU A 6 -13.49 0.48 -20.15
C LEU A 6 -12.25 1.23 -20.65
N ARG A 7 -12.42 2.44 -21.22
CA ARG A 7 -11.30 3.28 -21.65
C ARG A 7 -10.37 3.62 -20.48
N THR A 8 -10.94 3.97 -19.33
CA THR A 8 -10.21 4.34 -18.12
C THR A 8 -9.43 3.15 -17.58
N GLN A 9 -10.04 1.96 -17.54
CA GLN A 9 -9.37 0.71 -17.12
C GLN A 9 -8.23 0.31 -18.07
N ILE A 10 -8.44 0.40 -19.39
CA ILE A 10 -7.42 0.10 -20.40
C ILE A 10 -6.24 1.08 -20.30
N GLU A 11 -6.52 2.38 -20.14
CA GLU A 11 -5.49 3.41 -20.01
C GLU A 11 -4.59 3.16 -18.78
N ILE A 12 -5.19 2.86 -17.63
CA ILE A 12 -4.45 2.53 -16.41
C ILE A 12 -3.64 1.26 -16.60
N LEU A 13 -4.22 0.22 -17.20
CA LEU A 13 -3.50 -1.02 -17.49
C LEU A 13 -2.29 -0.77 -18.42
N ASP A 14 -2.43 0.02 -19.48
CA ASP A 14 -1.32 0.36 -20.38
C ASP A 14 -0.19 1.10 -19.63
N LYS A 15 -0.54 2.14 -18.85
CA LYS A 15 0.42 2.88 -18.01
C LYS A 15 1.16 1.95 -17.06
N ASN A 16 0.44 1.02 -16.46
CA ASN A 16 1.02 0.05 -15.54
C ASN A 16 1.92 -0.98 -16.21
N LEU A 17 1.54 -1.48 -17.38
CA LEU A 17 2.39 -2.38 -18.17
C LEU A 17 3.67 -1.69 -18.61
N ARG A 18 3.62 -0.39 -18.97
CA ARG A 18 4.82 0.41 -19.23
C ARG A 18 5.69 0.57 -18.00
N ARG A 19 5.10 0.82 -16.83
CA ARG A 19 5.84 0.88 -15.56
C ARG A 19 6.49 -0.47 -15.23
N LEU A 20 5.78 -1.58 -15.42
CA LEU A 20 6.34 -2.92 -15.27
C LEU A 20 7.48 -3.20 -16.24
N ARG A 21 7.35 -2.76 -17.48
CA ARG A 21 8.41 -2.87 -18.48
C ARG A 21 9.63 -2.05 -18.08
N ASN A 22 9.45 -0.77 -17.77
CA ASN A 22 10.53 0.10 -17.28
C ASN A 22 11.16 -0.47 -16.00
N PHE A 23 10.35 -1.10 -15.15
CA PHE A 23 10.82 -1.78 -13.96
C PHE A 23 11.61 -3.05 -14.27
N SER A 24 11.17 -3.86 -15.24
CA SER A 24 11.92 -5.03 -15.71
C SER A 24 13.26 -4.59 -16.31
N GLU A 25 13.26 -3.55 -17.14
CA GLU A 25 14.47 -2.96 -17.72
C GLU A 25 15.38 -2.38 -16.62
N PHE A 26 14.82 -1.75 -15.59
CA PHE A 26 15.53 -1.26 -14.42
C PHE A 26 16.09 -2.40 -13.54
N LEU A 27 15.35 -3.48 -13.35
CA LEU A 27 15.80 -4.66 -12.62
C LEU A 27 16.85 -5.42 -13.41
N GLU A 28 16.73 -5.52 -14.73
CA GLU A 28 17.76 -6.08 -15.60
C GLU A 28 19.02 -5.21 -15.56
N GLY A 29 18.84 -3.89 -15.58
CA GLY A 29 19.90 -2.91 -15.36
C GLY A 29 20.56 -3.08 -14.00
N ARG A 30 19.81 -3.08 -12.90
CA ARG A 30 20.31 -3.27 -11.53
C ARG A 30 20.80 -4.67 -11.25
N ARG A 31 20.26 -5.71 -11.88
CA ARG A 31 20.74 -7.09 -11.75
C ARG A 31 22.04 -7.21 -12.51
N SER A 32 22.14 -6.68 -13.72
CA SER A 32 23.39 -6.62 -14.45
C SER A 32 24.42 -5.77 -13.70
N GLU A 33 24.04 -4.61 -13.17
CA GLU A 33 24.93 -3.70 -12.45
C GLU A 33 25.29 -4.21 -11.05
N ARG A 34 24.34 -4.72 -10.24
CA ARG A 34 24.61 -5.29 -8.92
C ARG A 34 25.22 -6.67 -8.99
N ILE A 35 24.82 -7.56 -9.90
CA ILE A 35 25.55 -8.83 -10.10
C ILE A 35 26.92 -8.54 -10.70
N SER A 36 27.10 -7.57 -11.60
CA SER A 36 28.44 -7.18 -12.04
C SER A 36 29.23 -6.49 -10.95
N LYS A 37 28.65 -5.59 -10.13
CA LYS A 37 29.32 -4.95 -8.99
C LYS A 37 29.64 -5.96 -7.90
N LEU A 38 28.73 -6.87 -7.56
CA LEU A 38 28.91 -7.89 -6.53
C LEU A 38 29.79 -9.04 -7.03
N LEU A 39 29.74 -9.42 -8.32
CA LEU A 39 30.74 -10.29 -8.93
C LEU A 39 32.08 -9.59 -9.13
N ASN A 40 32.15 -8.27 -9.34
CA ASN A 40 33.40 -7.51 -9.38
C ASN A 40 33.96 -7.31 -7.97
N CYS A 41 33.12 -7.21 -6.94
CA CYS A 41 33.54 -7.23 -5.53
C CYS A 41 33.98 -8.64 -5.11
N LEU A 42 33.28 -9.70 -5.52
CA LEU A 42 33.61 -11.09 -5.17
C LEU A 42 34.75 -11.68 -6.02
N ARG A 43 34.85 -11.37 -7.31
CA ARG A 43 36.07 -11.64 -8.11
C ARG A 43 37.20 -10.69 -7.71
N GLY A 44 36.82 -9.55 -7.13
CA GLY A 44 37.70 -8.63 -6.43
C GLY A 44 38.36 -9.27 -5.22
N ASP A 45 37.85 -10.30 -4.57
CA ASP A 45 38.55 -10.86 -3.40
C ASP A 45 39.89 -11.52 -3.78
N GLU A 46 39.96 -12.24 -4.90
CA GLU A 46 41.25 -12.78 -5.40
C GLU A 46 42.06 -11.72 -6.16
N SER A 47 41.40 -10.79 -6.86
CA SER A 47 42.08 -9.73 -7.63
C SER A 47 42.61 -8.59 -6.76
N ILE A 48 41.89 -8.21 -5.70
CA ILE A 48 42.28 -7.18 -4.71
C ILE A 48 43.32 -7.80 -3.80
N GLN A 49 43.18 -9.05 -3.35
CA GLN A 49 44.25 -9.71 -2.62
C GLN A 49 45.49 -9.90 -3.51
N ALA A 50 45.36 -10.35 -4.76
CA ALA A 50 46.49 -10.41 -5.69
C ALA A 50 47.07 -9.03 -6.05
N SER A 51 46.25 -7.97 -6.10
CA SER A 51 46.74 -6.60 -6.35
C SER A 51 47.40 -6.01 -5.12
N VAL A 52 46.89 -6.28 -3.92
CA VAL A 52 47.52 -5.92 -2.64
C VAL A 52 48.82 -6.70 -2.48
N ASP A 53 48.84 -8.00 -2.73
CA ASP A 53 50.05 -8.85 -2.70
C ASP A 53 51.07 -8.43 -3.78
N ASN A 54 50.61 -8.01 -4.97
CA ASN A 54 51.47 -7.48 -6.03
C ASN A 54 51.98 -6.07 -5.70
N ILE A 55 51.15 -5.22 -5.10
CA ILE A 55 51.56 -3.90 -4.59
C ILE A 55 52.56 -4.09 -3.45
N ASP A 56 52.34 -5.01 -2.52
CA ASP A 56 53.28 -5.34 -1.44
C ASP A 56 54.58 -5.94 -1.98
N ALA A 57 54.49 -6.83 -2.97
CA ALA A 57 55.66 -7.39 -3.64
C ALA A 57 56.46 -6.31 -4.40
N LYS A 58 55.78 -5.40 -5.12
CA LYS A 58 56.40 -4.28 -5.82
C LYS A 58 56.97 -3.24 -4.87
N ILE A 59 56.27 -2.91 -3.78
CA ILE A 59 56.78 -2.03 -2.73
C ILE A 59 58.01 -2.65 -2.09
N SER A 60 57.97 -3.96 -1.78
CA SER A 60 59.10 -4.70 -1.24
C SER A 60 60.29 -4.75 -2.21
N GLU A 61 60.03 -4.89 -3.50
CA GLU A 61 61.06 -4.85 -4.56
C GLU A 61 61.63 -3.45 -4.75
N ILE A 62 60.78 -2.40 -4.73
CA ILE A 62 61.20 -0.99 -4.78
C ILE A 62 62.06 -0.66 -3.57
N ILE A 63 61.69 -1.11 -2.36
CA ILE A 63 62.46 -0.92 -1.13
C ILE A 63 63.82 -1.62 -1.23
N LYS A 64 63.86 -2.91 -1.63
CA LYS A 64 65.11 -3.65 -1.88
C LYS A 64 66.00 -2.99 -2.91
N ASN A 65 65.40 -2.50 -4.00
CA ASN A 65 66.13 -1.82 -5.05
C ASN A 65 66.63 -0.44 -4.57
N TYR A 66 65.87 0.30 -3.76
CA TYR A 66 66.28 1.57 -3.16
C TYR A 66 67.49 1.40 -2.23
N GLU A 67 67.55 0.32 -1.45
CA GLU A 67 68.70 -0.01 -0.58
C GLU A 67 69.99 -0.21 -1.41
N HIS A 68 69.88 -0.73 -2.64
CA HIS A 68 70.99 -0.86 -3.58
C HIS A 68 71.27 0.43 -4.37
N PHE A 69 70.25 1.25 -4.66
CA PHE A 69 70.32 2.39 -5.59
C PHE A 69 70.77 3.72 -4.98
N LEU A 70 70.79 3.85 -3.64
CA LEU A 70 71.35 5.02 -2.94
C LEU A 70 72.87 5.24 -3.21
N ARG A 71 73.49 4.47 -4.11
CA ARG A 71 74.92 4.53 -4.46
C ARG A 71 75.26 4.95 -5.90
N GLU A 72 74.32 5.13 -6.85
CA GLU A 72 74.70 5.40 -8.26
C GLU A 72 73.85 6.43 -9.04
N ALA A 73 74.51 7.10 -10.00
CA ALA A 73 74.05 8.27 -10.76
C ALA A 73 73.04 8.02 -11.91
N ARG A 74 72.55 6.79 -12.12
CA ARG A 74 71.48 6.47 -13.11
C ARG A 74 70.06 6.67 -12.56
N PHE A 75 69.92 7.61 -11.63
CA PHE A 75 68.72 7.85 -10.83
C PHE A 75 67.55 8.45 -11.63
N ARG A 76 67.82 9.25 -12.67
CA ARG A 76 66.77 10.06 -13.34
C ARG A 76 65.78 9.26 -14.19
N ASP A 77 66.22 8.24 -14.93
CA ASP A 77 65.32 7.47 -15.79
C ASP A 77 64.44 6.51 -14.98
N LYS A 78 64.99 5.93 -13.90
CA LYS A 78 64.24 5.07 -12.97
C LYS A 78 63.21 5.87 -12.16
N VAL A 79 63.50 7.13 -11.82
CA VAL A 79 62.52 8.03 -11.16
C VAL A 79 61.33 8.36 -12.06
N ARG A 80 61.52 8.41 -13.38
CA ARG A 80 60.41 8.63 -14.33
C ARG A 80 59.49 7.41 -14.41
N GLU A 81 60.07 6.21 -14.50
CA GLU A 81 59.33 4.93 -14.48
C GLU A 81 58.54 4.77 -13.17
N LEU A 82 59.15 5.08 -12.02
CA LEU A 82 58.47 5.07 -10.71
C LEU A 82 57.37 6.13 -10.59
N ALA A 83 57.49 7.27 -11.28
CA ALA A 83 56.46 8.31 -11.28
C ALA A 83 55.23 7.88 -12.11
N GLU A 84 55.44 7.16 -13.20
CA GLU A 84 54.36 6.56 -14.02
C GLU A 84 53.63 5.46 -13.24
N ASP A 85 54.38 4.57 -12.57
CA ASP A 85 53.81 3.55 -11.68
C ASP A 85 53.04 4.17 -10.51
N LYS A 86 53.56 5.26 -9.91
CA LYS A 86 52.85 6.01 -8.87
C LYS A 86 51.55 6.60 -9.39
N SER A 87 51.53 7.12 -10.61
CA SER A 87 50.32 7.69 -11.22
C SER A 87 49.27 6.62 -11.45
N TYR A 88 49.67 5.45 -11.96
CA TYR A 88 48.79 4.29 -12.11
C TYR A 88 48.23 3.81 -10.77
N LEU A 89 49.08 3.63 -9.76
CA LEU A 89 48.66 3.23 -8.41
C LEU A 89 47.72 4.25 -7.78
N SER A 90 47.94 5.55 -8.00
CA SER A 90 47.06 6.61 -7.49
C SER A 90 45.67 6.56 -8.14
N GLN A 91 45.58 6.25 -9.44
CA GLN A 91 44.29 6.06 -10.12
C GLN A 91 43.55 4.84 -9.61
N GLU A 92 44.27 3.73 -9.38
CA GLU A 92 43.64 2.50 -8.90
C GLU A 92 43.17 2.62 -7.44
N ILE A 93 43.95 3.29 -6.58
CA ILE A 93 43.52 3.66 -5.22
C ILE A 93 42.26 4.53 -5.26
N SER A 94 42.17 5.48 -6.19
CA SER A 94 40.97 6.31 -6.37
C SER A 94 39.74 5.47 -6.70
N ARG A 95 39.86 4.52 -7.65
CA ARG A 95 38.76 3.62 -8.03
C ARG A 95 38.33 2.73 -6.87
N ILE A 96 39.27 2.18 -6.10
CA ILE A 96 38.97 1.37 -4.91
C ILE A 96 38.20 2.22 -3.89
N ASN A 97 38.61 3.46 -3.66
CA ASN A 97 37.89 4.36 -2.77
C ASN A 97 36.45 4.62 -3.26
N ASP A 98 36.24 4.87 -4.55
CA ASP A 98 34.90 5.05 -5.12
C ASP A 98 34.03 3.80 -4.89
N TYR A 99 34.58 2.61 -5.10
CA TYR A 99 33.86 1.36 -4.83
C TYR A 99 33.53 1.16 -3.33
N LEU A 100 34.46 1.54 -2.44
CA LEU A 100 34.22 1.48 -0.99
C LEU A 100 33.14 2.47 -0.56
N TYR A 101 33.08 3.66 -1.15
CA TYR A 101 32.01 4.63 -0.90
C TYR A 101 30.65 4.09 -1.37
N ASP A 102 30.56 3.54 -2.59
CA ASP A 102 29.32 2.92 -3.11
C ASP A 102 28.85 1.74 -2.25
N ALA A 103 29.78 0.90 -1.80
CA ALA A 103 29.49 -0.24 -0.93
C ALA A 103 29.01 0.22 0.45
N LYS A 104 29.64 1.25 1.03
CA LYS A 104 29.23 1.85 2.30
C LYS A 104 27.84 2.47 2.20
N ASP A 105 27.56 3.29 1.19
CA ASP A 105 26.23 3.88 0.95
C ASP A 105 25.15 2.79 0.75
N SER A 106 25.49 1.71 0.05
CA SER A 106 24.59 0.56 -0.10
C SER A 106 24.34 -0.17 1.22
N ALA A 107 25.36 -0.31 2.08
CA ALA A 107 25.25 -0.93 3.40
C ALA A 107 24.45 -0.06 4.38
N GLU A 108 24.66 1.26 4.39
CA GLU A 108 23.88 2.23 5.17
C GLU A 108 22.41 2.20 4.76
N LYS A 109 22.13 2.18 3.45
CA LYS A 109 20.77 1.96 2.94
C LYS A 109 20.20 0.64 3.46
N MET A 110 20.89 -0.50 3.29
CA MET A 110 20.41 -1.80 3.81
C MET A 110 20.17 -1.80 5.33
N GLN A 111 20.96 -1.06 6.10
CA GLN A 111 20.76 -0.90 7.53
C GLN A 111 19.48 -0.10 7.83
N ASP A 112 19.25 1.02 7.16
CA ASP A 112 18.03 1.82 7.28
C ASP A 112 16.78 1.00 6.89
N LEU A 113 16.89 0.19 5.84
CA LEU A 113 15.86 -0.76 5.40
C LEU A 113 15.53 -1.77 6.51
N THR A 114 16.56 -2.34 7.14
CA THR A 114 16.39 -3.32 8.23
C THR A 114 15.74 -2.69 9.47
N VAL A 115 16.07 -1.44 9.79
CA VAL A 115 15.45 -0.69 10.90
C VAL A 115 13.98 -0.40 10.59
N SER A 116 13.67 0.08 9.39
CA SER A 116 12.27 0.34 8.98
C SER A 116 11.43 -0.94 9.02
N LEU A 117 12.00 -2.06 8.57
CA LEU A 117 11.34 -3.36 8.57
C LEU A 117 11.08 -3.88 9.99
N ALA A 118 12.07 -3.74 10.88
CA ALA A 118 11.95 -4.12 12.29
C ALA A 118 10.93 -3.24 13.03
N GLU A 119 10.89 -1.94 12.74
CA GLU A 119 9.88 -1.04 13.29
C GLU A 119 8.47 -1.38 12.77
N GLY A 120 8.34 -1.65 11.47
CA GLY A 120 7.08 -2.00 10.84
C GLY A 120 6.49 -3.30 11.40
N LEU A 121 7.33 -4.34 11.51
CA LEU A 121 6.98 -5.61 12.14
C LEU A 121 6.70 -5.45 13.64
N GLY A 122 7.52 -4.70 14.37
CA GLY A 122 7.39 -4.55 15.81
C GLY A 122 6.17 -3.72 16.24
N LYS A 123 5.93 -2.60 15.58
CA LYS A 123 4.89 -1.62 15.96
C LYS A 123 3.50 -1.97 15.43
N PHE A 124 3.40 -2.45 14.18
CA PHE A 124 2.10 -2.57 13.51
C PHE A 124 1.62 -4.02 13.41
N ALA A 125 2.50 -4.93 13.00
CA ALA A 125 2.12 -6.30 12.68
C ALA A 125 2.27 -7.27 13.86
N GLY A 126 3.31 -7.08 14.67
CA GLY A 126 3.75 -7.98 15.72
C GLY A 126 2.65 -8.33 16.73
N PRO A 127 1.97 -7.35 17.33
CA PRO A 127 0.92 -7.63 18.32
C PRO A 127 -0.23 -8.47 17.75
N ALA A 128 -0.72 -8.12 16.55
CA ALA A 128 -1.83 -8.83 15.92
C ALA A 128 -1.45 -10.26 15.50
N PHE A 129 -0.28 -10.44 14.88
CA PHE A 129 0.23 -11.77 14.56
C PHE A 129 0.49 -12.61 15.81
N ALA A 130 1.03 -12.01 16.88
CA ALA A 130 1.25 -12.68 18.16
C ALA A 130 -0.07 -13.10 18.80
N GLU A 131 -1.09 -12.24 18.80
CA GLU A 131 -2.42 -12.57 19.32
C GLU A 131 -3.01 -13.79 18.59
N LYS A 132 -2.99 -13.78 17.26
CA LYS A 132 -3.49 -14.93 16.47
C LYS A 132 -2.65 -16.19 16.65
N ALA A 133 -1.33 -16.07 16.72
CA ALA A 133 -0.45 -17.19 17.01
C ALA A 133 -0.75 -17.79 18.41
N ASN A 134 -1.04 -16.96 19.41
CA ASN A 134 -1.44 -17.40 20.74
C ASN A 134 -2.80 -18.11 20.72
N GLN A 135 -3.79 -17.58 19.98
CA GLN A 135 -5.08 -18.24 19.79
C GLN A 135 -4.92 -19.64 19.17
N LEU A 136 -4.13 -19.75 18.10
CA LEU A 136 -3.83 -21.04 17.46
C LEU A 136 -3.08 -22.00 18.39
N THR A 137 -2.14 -21.47 19.18
CA THR A 137 -1.42 -22.26 20.20
C THR A 137 -2.39 -22.83 21.24
N GLY A 138 -3.42 -22.07 21.63
CA GLY A 138 -4.51 -22.53 22.48
C GLY A 138 -5.24 -23.74 21.89
N VAL A 139 -5.65 -23.66 20.62
CA VAL A 139 -6.33 -24.77 19.91
C VAL A 139 -5.41 -26.00 19.77
N ILE A 140 -4.13 -25.78 19.44
CA ILE A 140 -3.13 -26.85 19.35
C ILE A 140 -2.96 -27.56 20.70
N ASN A 141 -2.99 -26.82 21.81
CA ASN A 141 -2.92 -27.43 23.14
C ASN A 141 -4.16 -28.27 23.47
N GLN A 142 -5.36 -27.86 23.05
CA GLN A 142 -6.57 -28.67 23.15
C GLN A 142 -6.47 -29.97 22.34
N ILE A 143 -5.93 -29.90 21.12
CA ILE A 143 -5.67 -31.08 20.27
C ILE A 143 -4.67 -32.03 20.95
N LYS A 144 -3.57 -31.48 21.49
CA LYS A 144 -2.58 -32.27 22.23
C LYS A 144 -3.20 -32.96 23.43
N GLU A 145 -4.10 -32.30 24.15
CA GLU A 145 -4.81 -32.86 25.29
C GLU A 145 -5.73 -34.03 24.89
N LEU A 146 -6.47 -33.89 23.78
CA LEU A 146 -7.31 -34.96 23.23
C LEU A 146 -6.47 -36.20 22.87
N ILE A 147 -5.35 -35.99 22.18
CA ILE A 147 -4.52 -37.08 21.64
C ILE A 147 -3.62 -37.72 22.71
N LYS A 148 -2.96 -36.91 23.55
CA LYS A 148 -1.94 -37.40 24.48
C LYS A 148 -2.51 -37.82 25.83
N ARG A 149 -3.67 -37.30 26.22
CA ARG A 149 -4.27 -37.61 27.52
C ARG A 149 -5.59 -38.35 27.39
N LYS A 150 -6.60 -37.73 26.78
CA LYS A 150 -7.97 -38.27 26.81
C LYS A 150 -8.13 -39.58 26.03
N ALA A 151 -7.63 -39.66 24.79
CA ALA A 151 -7.73 -40.89 24.00
C ALA A 151 -6.99 -42.08 24.67
N PRO A 152 -5.74 -41.95 25.16
CA PRO A 152 -5.08 -43.02 25.91
C PRO A 152 -5.79 -43.38 27.23
N GLU A 153 -6.38 -42.42 27.94
CA GLU A 153 -7.19 -42.70 29.14
C GLU A 153 -8.43 -43.53 28.83
N ALA A 154 -9.12 -43.23 27.72
CA ALA A 154 -10.27 -44.01 27.24
C ALA A 154 -9.87 -45.42 26.80
N ASP A 155 -8.74 -45.56 26.09
CA ASP A 155 -8.16 -46.86 25.72
C ASP A 155 -7.83 -47.71 26.96
N LYS A 156 -7.22 -47.11 27.99
CA LYS A 156 -6.92 -47.80 29.27
C LYS A 156 -8.18 -48.29 29.99
N ARG A 157 -9.32 -47.64 29.77
CA ARG A 157 -10.64 -48.05 30.29
C ARG A 157 -11.34 -49.06 29.37
N ASN A 158 -10.66 -49.58 28.34
CA ASN A 158 -11.21 -50.43 27.28
C ASN A 158 -12.37 -49.80 26.48
N ASN A 159 -12.50 -48.47 26.46
CA ASN A 159 -13.53 -47.78 25.69
C ASN A 159 -12.97 -47.28 24.34
N LYS A 160 -12.83 -48.20 23.39
CA LYS A 160 -12.25 -47.91 22.06
C LYS A 160 -13.03 -46.86 21.27
N GLN A 161 -14.37 -46.83 21.40
CA GLN A 161 -15.21 -45.87 20.68
C GLN A 161 -14.95 -44.45 21.16
N ASP A 162 -14.83 -44.25 22.47
CA ASP A 162 -14.56 -42.92 23.04
C ASP A 162 -13.15 -42.42 22.70
N ALA A 163 -12.16 -43.32 22.71
CA ALA A 163 -10.82 -43.01 22.23
C ALA A 163 -10.82 -42.56 20.76
N GLU A 164 -11.59 -43.24 19.90
CA GLU A 164 -11.73 -42.87 18.49
C GLU A 164 -12.49 -41.55 18.31
N ASN A 165 -13.54 -41.32 19.10
CA ASN A 165 -14.25 -40.04 19.10
C ASN A 165 -13.31 -38.87 19.43
N HIS A 166 -12.43 -39.02 20.43
CA HIS A 166 -11.43 -38.01 20.77
C HIS A 166 -10.41 -37.77 19.65
N ARG A 167 -9.99 -38.81 18.92
CA ARG A 167 -9.10 -38.67 17.75
C ARG A 167 -9.81 -37.95 16.60
N CYS A 168 -11.05 -38.32 16.30
CA CYS A 168 -11.88 -37.66 15.29
C CYS A 168 -12.12 -36.18 15.63
N GLU A 169 -12.43 -35.87 16.89
CA GLU A 169 -12.58 -34.49 17.36
C GLU A 169 -11.27 -33.70 17.20
N ALA A 170 -10.14 -34.29 17.58
CA ALA A 170 -8.83 -33.66 17.41
C ALA A 170 -8.51 -33.38 15.94
N TRP A 171 -8.82 -34.31 15.04
CA TRP A 171 -8.62 -34.14 13.60
C TRP A 171 -9.52 -33.06 13.01
N LYS A 172 -10.79 -33.02 13.43
CA LYS A 172 -11.74 -31.98 13.04
C LYS A 172 -11.24 -30.60 13.46
N LYS A 173 -10.83 -30.43 14.72
CA LYS A 173 -10.23 -29.18 15.23
C LYS A 173 -8.98 -28.78 14.46
N TYR A 174 -8.10 -29.75 14.16
CA TYR A 174 -6.91 -29.48 13.38
C TYR A 174 -7.24 -28.95 11.97
N SER A 175 -8.12 -29.64 11.24
CA SER A 175 -8.44 -29.28 9.85
C SER A 175 -9.26 -28.00 9.75
N GLU A 176 -10.32 -27.86 10.57
CA GLU A 176 -11.25 -26.74 10.48
C GLU A 176 -10.72 -25.46 11.12
N GLU A 177 -9.99 -25.57 12.24
CA GLU A 177 -9.51 -24.41 13.00
C GLU A 177 -8.02 -24.14 12.72
N VAL A 178 -7.12 -25.09 12.98
CA VAL A 178 -5.66 -24.84 12.93
C VAL A 178 -5.17 -24.67 11.49
N GLN A 179 -5.46 -25.61 10.60
CA GLN A 179 -4.95 -25.61 9.23
C GLN A 179 -5.47 -24.40 8.46
N LYS A 180 -6.79 -24.16 8.47
CA LYS A 180 -7.40 -23.02 7.78
C LYS A 180 -6.90 -21.67 8.30
N GLN A 181 -6.90 -21.46 9.61
CA GLN A 181 -6.48 -20.18 10.19
C GLN A 181 -4.97 -19.95 10.05
N SER A 182 -4.14 -20.99 10.19
CA SER A 182 -2.69 -20.84 9.99
C SER A 182 -2.34 -20.54 8.53
N GLN A 183 -3.01 -21.16 7.56
CA GLN A 183 -2.83 -20.84 6.14
C GLN A 183 -3.17 -19.37 5.86
N ASN A 184 -4.28 -18.86 6.40
CA ASN A 184 -4.64 -17.45 6.28
C ASN A 184 -3.59 -16.54 6.93
N LEU A 185 -3.16 -16.87 8.16
CA LEU A 185 -2.14 -16.13 8.90
C LEU A 185 -0.81 -16.05 8.15
N PHE A 186 -0.32 -17.18 7.63
CA PHE A 186 0.94 -17.23 6.89
C PHE A 186 0.84 -16.53 5.53
N THR A 187 -0.29 -16.65 4.84
CA THR A 187 -0.53 -15.93 3.59
C THR A 187 -0.45 -14.42 3.83
N GLU A 188 -1.14 -13.93 4.86
CA GLU A 188 -1.12 -12.53 5.24
C GLU A 188 0.25 -12.04 5.70
N TYR A 189 0.98 -12.85 6.48
CA TYR A 189 2.35 -12.54 6.87
C TYR A 189 3.27 -12.41 5.64
N VAL A 190 3.20 -13.36 4.71
CA VAL A 190 4.03 -13.35 3.49
C VAL A 190 3.67 -12.17 2.59
N ASP A 191 2.38 -11.88 2.40
CA ASP A 191 1.94 -10.76 1.58
C ASP A 191 2.34 -9.41 2.21
N PHE A 192 2.25 -9.29 3.54
CA PHE A 192 2.78 -8.12 4.24
C PHE A 192 4.29 -7.94 4.01
N MET A 193 5.09 -9.01 4.18
CA MET A 193 6.53 -8.95 3.98
C MET A 193 6.91 -8.61 2.53
N ARG A 194 6.15 -9.13 1.56
CA ARG A 194 6.33 -8.80 0.14
C ARG A 194 6.05 -7.32 -0.10
N GLY A 195 4.90 -6.83 0.36
CA GLY A 195 4.52 -5.43 0.20
C GLY A 195 5.53 -4.49 0.87
N LEU A 196 5.97 -4.83 2.08
CA LEU A 196 7.00 -4.07 2.79
C LEU A 196 8.31 -4.02 2.01
N ALA A 197 8.80 -5.15 1.50
CA ALA A 197 10.00 -5.20 0.67
C ALA A 197 9.85 -4.40 -0.64
N MET A 198 8.67 -4.37 -1.25
CA MET A 198 8.41 -3.58 -2.45
C MET A 198 8.42 -2.07 -2.17
N ARG A 199 7.78 -1.65 -1.08
CA ARG A 199 7.78 -0.25 -0.63
C ARG A 199 9.17 0.23 -0.26
N ASP A 200 9.89 -0.57 0.52
CA ASP A 200 11.28 -0.37 0.93
C ASP A 200 12.20 -0.18 -0.30
N ALA A 201 12.06 -1.04 -1.31
CA ALA A 201 12.81 -0.93 -2.55
C ALA A 201 12.39 0.26 -3.44
N GLY A 202 11.43 1.07 -3.01
CA GLY A 202 10.88 2.23 -3.73
C GLY A 202 10.07 1.86 -4.97
N LEU A 203 9.58 0.62 -5.05
CA LEU A 203 8.90 0.11 -6.24
C LEU A 203 7.48 0.66 -6.38
N ASP A 204 6.89 1.07 -5.27
CA ASP A 204 5.61 1.77 -5.22
C ASP A 204 5.70 3.22 -5.73
N GLY A 205 6.91 3.73 -6.03
CA GLY A 205 7.11 5.10 -6.48
C GLY A 205 6.72 6.15 -5.43
N GLY A 206 6.70 5.79 -4.15
CA GLY A 206 6.23 6.66 -3.07
C GLY A 206 4.71 6.63 -2.85
N PHE A 207 3.96 5.84 -3.62
CA PHE A 207 2.50 5.75 -3.50
C PHE A 207 2.02 5.40 -2.09
N CYS A 208 2.67 4.45 -1.40
CA CYS A 208 2.29 4.12 -0.02
C CYS A 208 2.56 5.28 0.95
N HIS A 209 3.57 6.12 0.70
CA HIS A 209 3.79 7.31 1.50
C HIS A 209 2.67 8.34 1.31
N ASP A 210 2.17 8.50 0.08
CA ASP A 210 1.02 9.36 -0.22
C ASP A 210 -0.25 8.86 0.47
N VAL A 211 -0.48 7.54 0.45
CA VAL A 211 -1.59 6.90 1.18
C VAL A 211 -1.46 7.15 2.68
N ASP A 212 -0.31 6.87 3.29
CA ASP A 212 -0.10 7.07 4.72
C ASP A 212 -0.33 8.53 5.12
N GLY A 213 0.15 9.48 4.30
CA GLY A 213 -0.04 10.91 4.50
C GLY A 213 -1.48 11.40 4.28
N LEU A 214 -2.28 10.65 3.54
CA LEU A 214 -3.72 10.89 3.40
C LEU A 214 -4.45 10.39 4.65
N VAL A 215 -4.17 9.16 5.06
CA VAL A 215 -4.84 8.49 6.18
C VAL A 215 -4.54 9.16 7.51
N SER A 216 -3.32 9.68 7.69
CA SER A 216 -2.92 10.39 8.92
C SER A 216 -3.79 11.61 9.25
N LYS A 217 -4.57 12.11 8.28
CA LYS A 217 -5.44 13.28 8.48
C LYS A 217 -6.83 12.98 8.99
N TRP A 218 -7.32 11.75 8.82
CA TRP A 218 -8.73 11.45 9.10
C TRP A 218 -9.08 11.40 10.59
N GLU A 219 -8.11 11.69 11.48
CA GLU A 219 -8.24 11.72 12.94
C GLU A 219 -9.10 10.59 13.51
N VAL A 220 -9.10 9.42 12.86
CA VAL A 220 -9.90 8.29 13.32
C VAL A 220 -9.15 7.68 14.49
N SER A 221 -9.73 7.82 15.69
CA SER A 221 -9.18 7.26 16.90
C SER A 221 -8.86 5.77 16.69
N ASN A 222 -7.62 5.38 17.02
CA ASN A 222 -7.07 4.02 16.83
C ASN A 222 -6.68 3.60 15.39
N VAL A 223 -6.79 4.49 14.39
CA VAL A 223 -6.30 4.26 13.01
C VAL A 223 -4.98 5.01 12.73
N THR A 224 -4.54 5.88 13.64
CA THR A 224 -3.31 6.70 13.55
C THR A 224 -2.01 5.92 13.36
N HIS A 225 -2.07 4.59 13.38
CA HIS A 225 -0.96 3.67 13.20
C HIS A 225 -1.17 2.73 12.01
N SER A 226 -2.03 3.08 11.05
CA SER A 226 -2.16 2.31 9.82
C SER A 226 -0.92 2.45 8.96
N PHE A 227 -0.50 1.36 8.33
CA PHE A 227 0.66 1.31 7.44
C PHE A 227 0.21 0.73 6.11
N SER A 228 0.45 1.45 5.01
CA SER A 228 0.11 0.95 3.69
C SER A 228 1.23 0.11 3.06
N VAL A 229 0.83 -0.99 2.42
CA VAL A 229 1.74 -1.83 1.64
C VAL A 229 1.13 -2.16 0.28
N PRO A 230 1.96 -2.28 -0.77
CA PRO A 230 1.50 -2.83 -2.02
C PRO A 230 1.14 -4.31 -1.87
N ASP A 231 0.06 -4.74 -2.51
CA ASP A 231 -0.37 -6.13 -2.52
C ASP A 231 -0.94 -6.50 -3.91
N ARG A 232 -0.95 -7.80 -4.24
CA ARG A 232 -1.59 -8.32 -5.45
C ARG A 232 -3.11 -8.19 -5.39
N TYR A 233 -3.67 -8.32 -4.19
CA TYR A 233 -5.11 -8.25 -3.97
C TYR A 233 -5.38 -7.20 -2.89
N GLU A 234 -6.40 -6.38 -3.11
CA GLU A 234 -6.99 -5.62 -2.00
C GLU A 234 -7.55 -6.58 -0.96
N ALA A 235 -7.61 -6.12 0.28
CA ALA A 235 -8.11 -6.94 1.36
C ALA A 235 -9.62 -7.14 1.15
N VAL A 236 -10.06 -8.39 0.94
CA VAL A 236 -11.50 -8.72 0.96
C VAL A 236 -12.07 -8.63 2.39
N SER A 237 -11.20 -8.45 3.38
CA SER A 237 -11.53 -8.30 4.79
C SER A 237 -10.42 -7.57 5.50
N MET A 238 -10.73 -6.93 6.64
CA MET A 238 -9.73 -6.30 7.50
C MET A 238 -8.55 -7.25 7.76
N THR A 239 -7.34 -6.79 7.43
CA THR A 239 -6.09 -7.47 7.80
C THR A 239 -5.95 -7.54 9.31
N LEU A 240 -5.34 -8.60 9.84
CA LEU A 240 -5.07 -8.78 11.26
C LEU A 240 -4.36 -7.57 11.87
N SER A 241 -3.48 -6.93 11.12
CA SER A 241 -2.62 -5.84 11.56
C SER A 241 -3.05 -4.45 11.08
N ARG A 242 -4.30 -4.29 10.61
CA ARG A 242 -4.84 -3.01 10.12
C ARG A 242 -3.95 -2.36 9.05
N ILE A 243 -3.29 -3.19 8.26
CA ILE A 243 -2.51 -2.83 7.09
C ILE A 243 -3.47 -2.38 5.99
N ILE A 244 -3.13 -1.27 5.34
CA ILE A 244 -3.85 -0.81 4.16
C ILE A 244 -3.20 -1.45 2.94
N ARG A 245 -3.86 -2.45 2.36
CA ARG A 245 -3.36 -3.14 1.16
C ARG A 245 -3.74 -2.35 -0.07
N ILE A 246 -2.73 -1.94 -0.83
CA ILE A 246 -2.92 -1.23 -2.09
C ILE A 246 -2.78 -2.21 -3.24
N GLY A 247 -3.87 -2.42 -3.97
CA GLY A 247 -3.89 -3.31 -5.14
C GLY A 247 -2.91 -2.87 -6.24
N PHE A 248 -2.07 -3.81 -6.68
CA PHE A 248 -1.33 -3.74 -7.93
C PHE A 248 -2.26 -4.14 -9.09
N PRO A 249 -2.24 -3.44 -10.24
CA PRO A 249 -1.20 -2.51 -10.66
C PRO A 249 -1.45 -1.01 -10.44
N GLU A 250 -2.51 -0.62 -9.76
CA GLU A 250 -3.14 0.69 -9.91
C GLU A 250 -2.42 1.85 -9.16
N TRP A 251 -1.09 1.90 -9.07
CA TRP A 251 -0.37 2.93 -8.29
C TRP A 251 -0.27 4.30 -8.97
N THR A 252 -1.40 4.84 -9.40
CA THR A 252 -1.52 6.18 -10.00
C THR A 252 -2.34 7.07 -9.09
N ILE A 253 -2.24 8.40 -9.24
CA ILE A 253 -3.06 9.32 -8.43
C ILE A 253 -4.57 9.02 -8.51
N TRP A 254 -5.00 8.35 -9.58
CA TRP A 254 -6.38 7.94 -9.79
C TRP A 254 -6.85 6.91 -8.76
N ALA A 255 -5.98 6.02 -8.31
CA ALA A 255 -6.33 5.00 -7.34
C ALA A 255 -6.07 5.40 -5.89
N LEU A 256 -5.34 6.50 -5.62
CA LEU A 256 -5.11 6.99 -4.25
C LEU A 256 -6.40 7.06 -3.42
N PRO A 257 -7.55 7.55 -3.95
CA PRO A 257 -8.80 7.56 -3.20
C PRO A 257 -9.29 6.18 -2.75
N LEU A 258 -8.95 5.09 -3.45
CA LEU A 258 -9.41 3.73 -3.11
C LEU A 258 -8.90 3.28 -1.74
N ALA A 259 -7.76 3.80 -1.28
CA ALA A 259 -7.23 3.49 0.06
C ALA A 259 -8.20 3.88 1.20
N SER A 260 -9.11 4.82 0.96
CA SER A 260 -10.14 5.20 1.94
C SER A 260 -11.16 4.09 2.21
N HIS A 261 -11.37 3.15 1.27
CA HIS A 261 -12.21 1.96 1.47
C HIS A 261 -11.61 1.01 2.50
N GLU A 262 -10.32 0.73 2.37
CA GLU A 262 -9.56 -0.12 3.29
C GLU A 262 -9.57 0.46 4.71
N VAL A 263 -9.44 1.79 4.83
CA VAL A 263 -9.60 2.46 6.12
C VAL A 263 -11.03 2.36 6.63
N GLY A 264 -12.03 2.46 5.75
CA GLY A 264 -13.42 2.22 6.07
C GLY A 264 -13.66 0.85 6.72
N HIS A 265 -12.96 -0.21 6.29
CA HIS A 265 -13.05 -1.51 6.96
C HIS A 265 -12.54 -1.46 8.39
N ILE A 266 -11.39 -0.81 8.61
CA ILE A 266 -10.83 -0.64 9.95
C ILE A 266 -11.80 0.17 10.81
N VAL A 267 -12.32 1.30 10.31
CA VAL A 267 -13.26 2.19 11.02
C VAL A 267 -14.51 1.43 11.46
N VAL A 268 -15.13 0.66 10.55
CA VAL A 268 -16.36 -0.09 10.85
C VAL A 268 -16.14 -1.12 11.97
N GLU A 269 -14.96 -1.74 12.04
CA GLU A 269 -14.67 -2.77 13.03
C GLU A 269 -14.20 -2.20 14.38
N VAL A 270 -13.46 -1.08 14.39
CA VAL A 270 -12.97 -0.47 15.64
C VAL A 270 -13.96 0.49 16.27
N ASN A 271 -14.90 1.05 15.50
CA ASN A 271 -15.92 1.94 16.01
C ASN A 271 -17.10 1.11 16.55
N GLU A 272 -17.26 1.08 17.86
CA GLU A 272 -18.28 0.27 18.54
C GLU A 272 -19.71 0.59 18.06
N THR A 273 -19.99 1.84 17.70
CA THR A 273 -21.32 2.25 17.21
C THR A 273 -21.63 1.66 15.83
N LEU A 274 -20.64 1.62 14.94
CA LEU A 274 -20.78 1.00 13.61
C LEU A 274 -20.78 -0.52 13.72
N LYS A 275 -19.90 -1.10 14.54
CA LYS A 275 -19.83 -2.54 14.79
C LYS A 275 -21.16 -3.08 15.33
N THR A 276 -21.68 -2.49 16.41
CA THR A 276 -22.99 -2.84 16.96
C THR A 276 -24.09 -2.70 15.91
N PHE A 277 -24.07 -1.63 15.11
CA PHE A 277 -25.05 -1.45 14.04
C PHE A 277 -25.02 -2.57 13.00
N VAL A 278 -23.83 -3.03 12.60
CA VAL A 278 -23.66 -4.19 11.70
C VAL A 278 -24.24 -5.45 12.32
N GLU A 279 -23.92 -5.72 13.59
CA GLU A 279 -24.35 -6.92 14.30
C GLU A 279 -25.86 -6.99 14.50
N GLU A 280 -26.52 -5.85 14.73
CA GLU A 280 -27.97 -5.73 14.93
C GLU A 280 -28.78 -5.64 13.63
N SER A 281 -28.20 -5.10 12.55
CA SER A 281 -28.95 -4.78 11.33
C SER A 281 -28.85 -5.82 10.23
N ALA A 282 -27.97 -6.81 10.39
CA ALA A 282 -27.71 -7.86 9.41
C ALA A 282 -27.55 -9.24 10.08
N ASP A 283 -28.11 -10.26 9.45
CA ASP A 283 -27.81 -11.66 9.78
C ASP A 283 -26.36 -12.01 9.46
N GLU A 284 -25.91 -13.18 9.93
CA GLU A 284 -24.51 -13.62 9.77
C GLU A 284 -24.03 -13.61 8.32
N GLN A 285 -24.89 -13.96 7.37
CA GLN A 285 -24.57 -13.98 5.94
C GLN A 285 -24.45 -12.56 5.36
N SER A 286 -25.29 -11.64 5.84
CA SER A 286 -25.38 -10.26 5.36
C SER A 286 -24.40 -9.29 6.03
N ARG A 287 -23.81 -9.66 7.17
CA ARG A 287 -22.87 -8.80 7.93
C ARG A 287 -21.68 -8.36 7.09
N HIS A 288 -21.09 -9.26 6.32
CA HIS A 288 -19.98 -8.91 5.44
C HIS A 288 -20.42 -7.88 4.39
N SER A 289 -21.55 -8.10 3.72
CA SER A 289 -22.12 -7.16 2.74
C SER A 289 -22.39 -5.78 3.35
N LEU A 290 -22.93 -5.71 4.57
CA LEU A 290 -23.17 -4.44 5.25
C LEU A 290 -21.86 -3.73 5.64
N ARG A 291 -20.83 -4.46 6.09
CA ARG A 291 -19.51 -3.88 6.36
C ARG A 291 -18.95 -3.21 5.11
N GLU A 292 -18.97 -3.90 3.98
CA GLU A 292 -18.50 -3.35 2.70
C GLU A 292 -19.25 -2.07 2.30
N ILE A 293 -20.58 -2.08 2.41
CA ILE A 293 -21.42 -0.90 2.12
C ILE A 293 -21.05 0.28 3.03
N LEU A 294 -20.82 0.03 4.32
CA LEU A 294 -20.42 1.07 5.26
C LEU A 294 -19.00 1.57 5.01
N SER A 295 -18.10 0.72 4.53
CA SER A 295 -16.75 1.09 4.11
C SER A 295 -16.78 1.96 2.85
N ASP A 296 -17.59 1.61 1.85
CA ASP A 296 -17.84 2.45 0.66
C ASP A 296 -18.43 3.82 1.05
N ALA A 297 -19.38 3.81 1.99
CA ALA A 297 -20.01 5.01 2.51
C ALA A 297 -19.01 5.90 3.28
N PHE A 298 -18.19 5.32 4.15
CA PHE A 298 -17.11 6.02 4.85
C PHE A 298 -16.13 6.64 3.86
N ALA A 299 -15.64 5.84 2.92
CA ALA A 299 -14.70 6.26 1.89
C ALA A 299 -15.25 7.45 1.08
N THR A 300 -16.51 7.35 0.64
CA THR A 300 -17.20 8.44 -0.06
C THR A 300 -17.32 9.68 0.82
N TYR A 301 -17.60 9.52 2.12
CA TYR A 301 -17.76 10.64 3.03
C TYR A 301 -16.45 11.40 3.30
N VAL A 302 -15.32 10.69 3.43
CA VAL A 302 -14.02 11.34 3.73
C VAL A 302 -13.28 11.81 2.47
N MET A 303 -13.44 11.11 1.35
CA MET A 303 -12.77 11.45 0.08
C MET A 303 -13.66 12.18 -0.91
N GLY A 304 -14.98 12.20 -0.72
CA GLY A 304 -15.92 12.86 -1.62
C GLY A 304 -15.95 12.22 -3.03
N PRO A 305 -16.21 13.04 -4.06
CA PRO A 305 -16.22 12.62 -5.47
C PRO A 305 -15.04 11.79 -5.95
N ALA A 306 -13.83 12.06 -5.46
CA ALA A 306 -12.61 11.37 -5.87
C ALA A 306 -12.73 9.85 -5.66
N TYR A 307 -13.24 9.44 -4.49
CA TYR A 307 -13.43 8.03 -4.21
C TYR A 307 -14.51 7.41 -5.09
N ALA A 308 -15.65 8.08 -5.25
CA ALA A 308 -16.72 7.51 -6.07
C ALA A 308 -16.33 7.35 -7.54
N CYS A 309 -15.59 8.33 -8.09
CA CYS A 309 -15.04 8.20 -9.44
C CYS A 309 -14.06 7.03 -9.52
N ALA A 310 -13.11 6.93 -8.59
CA ALA A 310 -12.15 5.83 -8.56
C ALA A 310 -12.84 4.46 -8.42
N ALA A 311 -13.76 4.33 -7.47
CA ALA A 311 -14.44 3.07 -7.19
C ALA A 311 -15.31 2.63 -8.38
N ILE A 312 -16.17 3.52 -8.91
CA ILE A 312 -17.11 3.17 -9.98
C ILE A 312 -16.39 3.00 -11.32
N LEU A 313 -15.43 3.85 -11.64
CA LEU A 313 -14.79 3.85 -12.97
C LEU A 313 -13.60 2.91 -13.08
N LEU A 314 -12.92 2.61 -11.98
CA LEU A 314 -11.73 1.74 -11.99
C LEU A 314 -12.01 0.37 -11.41
N ARG A 315 -12.62 0.35 -10.23
CA ARG A 315 -12.50 -0.79 -9.33
C ARG A 315 -13.66 -1.76 -9.39
N ILE A 316 -14.88 -1.25 -9.39
CA ILE A 316 -16.09 -2.08 -9.32
C ILE A 316 -16.30 -2.76 -10.68
N ASN A 317 -16.15 -4.08 -10.68
CA ASN A 317 -16.31 -4.89 -11.88
C ASN A 317 -17.79 -5.25 -12.13
N PRO A 318 -18.41 -4.81 -13.25
CA PRO A 318 -19.79 -5.15 -13.61
C PRO A 318 -19.99 -6.64 -13.92
N LEU A 319 -18.90 -7.35 -14.24
CA LEU A 319 -18.89 -8.80 -14.51
C LEU A 319 -18.55 -9.64 -13.28
N SER A 320 -18.33 -9.02 -12.11
CA SER A 320 -18.13 -9.81 -10.89
C SER A 320 -19.40 -10.65 -10.68
N LYS A 321 -19.34 -11.91 -11.10
CA LYS A 321 -20.42 -12.86 -10.89
C LYS A 321 -20.56 -12.91 -9.38
N VAL A 322 -21.76 -12.53 -8.92
CA VAL A 322 -22.23 -12.94 -7.62
C VAL A 322 -21.91 -14.43 -7.58
N LEU A 323 -20.99 -14.86 -6.72
CA LEU A 323 -20.93 -16.28 -6.38
C LEU A 323 -22.27 -16.53 -5.69
N GLU A 324 -23.27 -16.92 -6.49
CA GLU A 324 -24.70 -16.94 -6.14
C GLU A 324 -25.01 -17.88 -4.97
N GLU A 325 -24.04 -18.67 -4.52
CA GLU A 325 -24.22 -19.66 -3.45
C GLU A 325 -24.05 -19.10 -2.02
N GLY A 326 -23.84 -17.79 -1.84
CA GLY A 326 -23.51 -17.24 -0.51
C GLY A 326 -24.17 -15.93 -0.08
N GLY A 327 -25.09 -15.35 -0.86
CA GLY A 327 -25.68 -14.05 -0.50
C GLY A 327 -24.68 -12.87 -0.56
N HIS A 328 -23.62 -13.01 -1.36
CA HIS A 328 -22.61 -11.98 -1.52
C HIS A 328 -23.17 -10.69 -2.13
N MET A 329 -22.68 -9.55 -1.63
CA MET A 329 -23.01 -8.21 -2.09
C MET A 329 -22.78 -8.07 -3.61
N THR A 330 -23.78 -7.54 -4.32
CA THR A 330 -23.63 -7.25 -5.74
C THR A 330 -22.88 -5.94 -5.95
N ALA A 331 -22.10 -5.85 -7.03
CA ALA A 331 -21.47 -4.61 -7.47
C ALA A 331 -22.47 -3.43 -7.53
N ALA A 332 -23.71 -3.70 -7.94
CA ALA A 332 -24.78 -2.70 -7.98
C ALA A 332 -25.17 -2.16 -6.60
N LYS A 333 -25.12 -2.96 -5.51
CA LYS A 333 -25.37 -2.49 -4.14
C LYS A 333 -24.30 -1.48 -3.71
N ARG A 334 -23.02 -1.77 -3.98
CA ARG A 334 -21.90 -0.86 -3.70
C ARG A 334 -22.04 0.47 -4.42
N VAL A 335 -22.22 0.44 -5.75
CA VAL A 335 -22.37 1.66 -6.55
C VAL A 335 -23.55 2.49 -6.06
N ARG A 336 -24.67 1.85 -5.72
CA ARG A 336 -25.82 2.54 -5.17
C ARG A 336 -25.51 3.21 -3.83
N ALA A 337 -24.82 2.52 -2.91
CA ALA A 337 -24.41 3.07 -1.62
C ALA A 337 -23.47 4.29 -1.78
N ILE A 338 -22.50 4.21 -2.68
CA ILE A 338 -21.58 5.31 -3.02
C ILE A 338 -22.36 6.52 -3.50
N LEU A 339 -23.26 6.34 -4.48
CA LEU A 339 -24.06 7.43 -5.04
C LEU A 339 -25.03 8.03 -4.01
N ASP A 340 -25.62 7.22 -3.14
CA ASP A 340 -26.54 7.70 -2.09
C ASP A 340 -25.79 8.47 -0.99
N MET A 341 -24.57 8.05 -0.63
CA MET A 341 -23.71 8.83 0.27
C MET A 341 -23.36 10.20 -0.34
N LEU A 342 -22.95 10.22 -1.62
CA LEU A 342 -22.68 11.46 -2.36
C LEU A 342 -23.88 12.42 -2.40
N ARG A 343 -25.08 11.90 -2.68
CA ARG A 343 -26.32 12.71 -2.62
C ARG A 343 -26.55 13.28 -1.22
N SER A 344 -26.28 12.49 -0.18
CA SER A 344 -26.40 12.96 1.21
C SER A 344 -25.41 14.07 1.56
N MET A 345 -24.34 14.25 0.77
CA MET A 345 -23.35 15.32 0.92
C MET A 345 -23.75 16.59 0.15
N ILE A 346 -24.69 16.54 -0.81
CA ILE A 346 -25.21 17.72 -1.53
C ILE A 346 -25.93 18.69 -0.59
N GLN A 347 -26.43 18.20 0.55
CA GLN A 347 -27.05 19.06 1.57
C GLN A 347 -26.05 20.02 2.24
N LEU A 348 -24.75 19.86 2.00
CA LEU A 348 -23.73 20.80 2.43
C LEU A 348 -23.72 22.04 1.51
N PRO A 349 -23.72 23.27 2.05
CA PRO A 349 -23.75 24.45 1.21
C PRO A 349 -22.57 24.49 0.22
N GLY A 350 -22.84 24.91 -1.01
CA GLY A 350 -21.83 24.97 -2.08
C GLY A 350 -21.51 23.65 -2.79
N ALA A 351 -21.93 22.50 -2.27
CA ALA A 351 -21.72 21.21 -2.93
C ALA A 351 -22.76 20.97 -4.06
N ASP A 352 -22.31 20.95 -5.31
CA ASP A 352 -23.13 20.52 -6.46
C ASP A 352 -22.50 19.31 -7.14
N TYR A 353 -22.92 18.13 -6.69
CA TYR A 353 -22.48 16.84 -7.26
C TYR A 353 -23.50 16.23 -8.21
N GLU A 354 -24.66 16.86 -8.43
CA GLU A 354 -25.77 16.20 -9.13
C GLU A 354 -25.37 15.81 -10.56
N ASN A 355 -24.73 16.73 -11.28
CA ASN A 355 -24.23 16.45 -12.64
C ASN A 355 -23.22 15.29 -12.66
N LEU A 356 -22.29 15.26 -11.69
CA LEU A 356 -21.31 14.18 -11.60
C LEU A 356 -21.96 12.84 -11.26
N ILE A 357 -22.92 12.82 -10.32
CA ILE A 357 -23.70 11.64 -9.94
C ILE A 357 -24.45 11.08 -11.14
N GLN A 358 -25.07 11.95 -11.97
CA GLN A 358 -25.74 11.51 -13.19
C GLN A 358 -24.77 10.93 -14.22
N ILE A 359 -23.56 11.50 -14.36
CA ILE A 359 -22.51 10.94 -15.22
C ILE A 359 -22.11 9.54 -14.73
N LEU A 360 -21.75 9.40 -13.44
CA LEU A 360 -21.31 8.13 -12.86
C LEU A 360 -22.40 7.05 -12.94
N LYS A 361 -23.66 7.42 -12.65
CA LYS A 361 -24.82 6.53 -12.77
C LYS A 361 -24.98 6.04 -14.20
N LYS A 362 -24.94 6.95 -15.18
CA LYS A 362 -25.09 6.61 -16.60
C LYS A 362 -23.97 5.70 -17.10
N GLU A 363 -22.72 5.98 -16.75
CA GLU A 363 -21.58 5.14 -17.14
C GLU A 363 -21.68 3.74 -16.52
N TRP A 364 -22.12 3.64 -15.26
CA TRP A 364 -22.36 2.35 -14.60
C TRP A 364 -23.49 1.54 -15.27
N GLU A 365 -24.64 2.18 -15.54
CA GLU A 365 -25.77 1.54 -16.21
C GLU A 365 -25.39 1.01 -17.59
N GLU A 366 -24.59 1.78 -18.34
CA GLU A 366 -24.07 1.38 -19.64
C GLU A 366 -23.09 0.20 -19.54
N ALA A 367 -22.21 0.19 -18.52
CA ALA A 367 -21.31 -0.94 -18.28
C ALA A 367 -22.06 -2.23 -17.90
N MET A 368 -23.07 -2.14 -17.04
CA MET A 368 -23.95 -3.26 -16.69
C MET A 368 -24.70 -3.79 -17.92
N ARG A 369 -25.24 -2.90 -18.75
CA ARG A 369 -25.91 -3.25 -20.01
C ARG A 369 -24.99 -4.06 -20.94
N ARG A 370 -23.72 -3.66 -21.06
CA ARG A 370 -22.72 -4.38 -21.87
C ARG A 370 -22.28 -5.71 -21.28
N ALA A 371 -22.22 -5.78 -19.96
CA ALA A 371 -21.94 -7.01 -19.22
C ALA A 371 -23.11 -8.02 -19.29
N GLY A 372 -24.26 -7.64 -19.87
CA GLY A 372 -25.47 -8.46 -19.89
C GLY A 372 -26.09 -8.62 -18.49
N GLN A 373 -25.80 -7.69 -17.58
CA GLN A 373 -26.29 -7.70 -16.20
C GLN A 373 -27.39 -6.64 -16.02
N PRO A 374 -28.41 -6.89 -15.18
CA PRO A 374 -29.43 -5.88 -14.88
C PRO A 374 -28.80 -4.73 -14.07
N ALA A 375 -28.94 -3.50 -14.56
CA ALA A 375 -28.46 -2.32 -13.85
C ALA A 375 -29.28 -2.04 -12.57
N GLU A 376 -30.56 -2.42 -12.58
CA GLU A 376 -31.45 -2.23 -11.43
C GLU A 376 -31.35 -3.38 -10.43
N LEU A 377 -31.24 -3.01 -9.15
CA LEU A 377 -31.40 -3.95 -8.04
C LEU A 377 -32.84 -4.46 -7.98
N LYS A 378 -32.98 -5.74 -7.60
CA LYS A 378 -34.27 -6.34 -7.20
C LYS A 378 -34.89 -5.49 -6.08
N GLN A 379 -36.22 -5.42 -6.05
CA GLN A 379 -36.94 -4.58 -5.08
C GLN A 379 -36.56 -4.92 -3.62
N THR A 380 -36.42 -6.21 -3.29
CA THR A 380 -36.00 -6.67 -1.96
C THR A 380 -34.62 -6.17 -1.56
N ASP A 381 -33.66 -6.24 -2.49
CA ASP A 381 -32.29 -5.75 -2.28
C ASP A 381 -32.25 -4.23 -2.11
N ARG A 382 -33.09 -3.53 -2.89
CA ARG A 382 -33.24 -2.06 -2.83
C ARG A 382 -33.82 -1.63 -1.48
N ASP A 383 -34.86 -2.28 -1.00
CA ASP A 383 -35.49 -1.96 0.28
C ASP A 383 -34.57 -2.23 1.46
N GLN A 384 -33.83 -3.35 1.43
CA GLN A 384 -32.80 -3.67 2.43
C GLN A 384 -31.69 -2.63 2.43
N LEU A 385 -31.15 -2.29 1.25
CA LEU A 385 -30.09 -1.29 1.13
C LEU A 385 -30.55 0.09 1.62
N ASN A 386 -31.77 0.52 1.25
CA ASN A 386 -32.34 1.78 1.72
C ASN A 386 -32.43 1.83 3.25
N LYS A 387 -32.88 0.73 3.87
CA LYS A 387 -32.93 0.61 5.34
C LYS A 387 -31.55 0.73 5.97
N TRP A 388 -30.55 0.06 5.40
CA TRP A 388 -29.17 0.13 5.89
C TRP A 388 -28.57 1.52 5.70
N MET A 389 -28.69 2.13 4.52
CA MET A 389 -28.10 3.43 4.21
C MET A 389 -28.73 4.57 5.02
N ALA A 390 -30.05 4.54 5.26
CA ALA A 390 -30.72 5.59 6.04
C ALA A 390 -30.11 5.78 7.44
N LYS A 391 -29.78 4.68 8.13
CA LYS A 391 -29.14 4.71 9.46
C LYS A 391 -27.61 4.72 9.38
N GLY A 392 -27.05 4.01 8.42
CA GLY A 392 -25.61 3.87 8.22
C GLY A 392 -24.93 5.19 7.89
N ILE A 393 -25.54 6.01 7.01
CA ILE A 393 -25.01 7.33 6.65
C ILE A 393 -24.87 8.22 7.87
N GLU A 394 -25.92 8.31 8.71
CA GLU A 394 -25.90 9.14 9.92
C GLU A 394 -24.77 8.70 10.86
N LYS A 395 -24.64 7.38 11.09
CA LYS A 395 -23.58 6.84 11.94
C LYS A 395 -22.19 7.13 11.39
N VAL A 396 -21.97 6.92 10.08
CA VAL A 396 -20.71 7.23 9.40
C VAL A 396 -20.36 8.71 9.57
N LYS A 397 -21.32 9.62 9.34
CA LYS A 397 -21.11 11.07 9.49
C LYS A 397 -20.67 11.46 10.90
N ASN A 398 -21.12 10.72 11.92
CA ASN A 398 -20.78 10.95 13.32
C ASN A 398 -19.44 10.32 13.76
N THR A 399 -18.76 9.56 12.89
CA THR A 399 -17.51 8.84 13.27
C THR A 399 -16.22 9.64 13.07
N THR A 400 -16.23 10.66 12.23
CA THR A 400 -15.02 11.42 11.86
C THR A 400 -15.38 12.83 11.41
N LEU A 401 -14.38 13.70 11.38
CA LEU A 401 -14.46 14.98 10.69
C LEU A 401 -14.60 14.71 9.20
N GLY A 402 -15.80 14.94 8.68
CA GLY A 402 -16.13 14.71 7.28
C GLY A 402 -15.39 15.62 6.31
N TYR A 403 -15.56 15.34 5.02
CA TYR A 403 -15.15 16.24 3.95
C TYR A 403 -15.69 17.66 4.20
N ALA A 404 -14.78 18.62 4.40
CA ALA A 404 -15.14 19.98 4.76
C ALA A 404 -15.89 20.67 3.62
N GLU A 405 -16.89 21.48 3.96
CA GLU A 405 -17.72 22.23 3.00
C GLU A 405 -16.86 23.07 2.03
N GLN A 406 -15.80 23.70 2.55
CA GLN A 406 -14.88 24.54 1.78
C GLN A 406 -14.07 23.74 0.74
N SER A 407 -13.84 22.44 0.98
CA SER A 407 -13.05 21.59 0.09
C SER A 407 -13.66 21.47 -1.30
N HIS A 408 -14.99 21.54 -1.44
CA HIS A 408 -15.65 21.47 -2.75
C HIS A 408 -15.35 22.69 -3.62
N CYS A 409 -15.57 23.90 -3.08
CA CYS A 409 -15.33 25.15 -3.81
C CYS A 409 -13.87 25.25 -4.25
N MET A 410 -12.95 24.83 -3.38
CA MET A 410 -11.52 24.77 -3.70
C MET A 410 -11.21 23.73 -4.78
N ALA A 411 -11.81 22.53 -4.72
CA ALA A 411 -11.62 21.51 -5.74
C ALA A 411 -12.12 21.98 -7.11
N LYS A 412 -13.25 22.68 -7.17
CA LYS A 412 -13.81 23.22 -8.43
C LYS A 412 -12.93 24.33 -9.03
N SER A 413 -12.39 25.21 -8.19
CA SER A 413 -11.41 26.22 -8.64
C SER A 413 -10.15 25.56 -9.21
N LEU A 414 -9.61 24.56 -8.50
CA LEU A 414 -8.41 23.85 -8.90
C LEU A 414 -8.62 22.98 -10.15
N GLN A 415 -9.83 22.43 -10.34
CA GLN A 415 -10.20 21.66 -11.52
C GLN A 415 -9.96 22.44 -12.82
N GLY A 416 -10.36 23.72 -12.87
CA GLY A 416 -10.15 24.57 -14.04
C GLY A 416 -8.67 24.69 -14.39
N GLN A 417 -7.83 24.89 -13.38
CA GLN A 417 -6.39 25.05 -13.53
C GLN A 417 -5.71 23.76 -14.02
N PHE A 418 -6.08 22.61 -13.44
CA PHE A 418 -5.58 21.30 -13.91
C PHE A 418 -5.98 21.01 -15.36
N THR A 419 -7.19 21.42 -15.76
CA THR A 419 -7.68 21.27 -17.12
C THR A 419 -6.94 22.17 -18.11
N GLU A 420 -6.37 23.29 -17.64
CA GLU A 420 -5.54 24.20 -18.42
C GLU A 420 -4.05 23.87 -18.36
N GLY A 421 -3.66 22.89 -17.52
CA GLY A 421 -2.25 22.56 -17.27
C GLY A 421 -1.51 23.64 -16.46
N ILE A 422 -2.26 24.53 -15.80
CA ILE A 422 -1.73 25.60 -14.96
C ILE A 422 -1.61 25.06 -13.54
N VAL A 423 -0.39 25.07 -13.00
CA VAL A 423 -0.14 24.84 -11.57
C VAL A 423 0.61 26.06 -11.09
N ASP A 424 -0.09 26.95 -10.39
CA ASP A 424 0.53 28.12 -9.77
C ASP A 424 1.47 27.63 -8.65
N GLU A 425 2.77 27.89 -8.78
CA GLU A 425 3.77 27.48 -7.79
C GLU A 425 3.65 28.27 -6.47
N SER A 426 2.85 29.35 -6.46
CA SER A 426 2.51 30.11 -5.26
C SER A 426 1.30 29.56 -4.50
N MET A 427 0.84 28.34 -4.84
CA MET A 427 -0.23 27.65 -4.14
C MET A 427 0.21 27.32 -2.70
N ASP A 428 -0.03 28.30 -1.84
CA ASP A 428 -0.01 28.27 -0.38
C ASP A 428 -0.59 26.94 0.16
N ASN A 429 -0.19 26.55 1.39
CA ASN A 429 -0.55 25.34 2.17
C ASN A 429 -2.07 25.12 2.38
N ARG A 430 -2.90 25.86 1.66
CA ARG A 430 -4.36 25.83 1.60
C ARG A 430 -4.91 24.54 1.01
N TYR A 431 -4.20 23.89 0.08
CA TYR A 431 -4.68 22.66 -0.55
C TYR A 431 -4.19 21.43 0.19
N ASP A 432 -5.14 20.61 0.61
CA ASP A 432 -4.85 19.28 1.08
C ASP A 432 -4.93 18.26 -0.07
N SER A 433 -4.29 17.09 0.11
CA SER A 433 -4.29 16.00 -0.86
C SER A 433 -5.70 15.55 -1.30
N THR A 434 -6.71 15.63 -0.42
CA THR A 434 -8.10 15.28 -0.73
C THR A 434 -8.70 16.28 -1.72
N ILE A 435 -8.46 17.58 -1.55
CA ILE A 435 -8.92 18.62 -2.48
C ILE A 435 -8.28 18.41 -3.86
N VAL A 436 -6.97 18.14 -3.90
CA VAL A 436 -6.23 17.88 -5.14
C VAL A 436 -6.80 16.68 -5.89
N LEU A 437 -7.04 15.58 -5.19
CA LEU A 437 -7.60 14.36 -5.78
C LEU A 437 -9.04 14.56 -6.29
N ASN A 438 -9.85 15.34 -5.58
CA ASN A 438 -11.21 15.69 -6.05
C ASN A 438 -11.16 16.56 -7.30
N ALA A 439 -10.33 17.60 -7.32
CA ALA A 439 -10.15 18.45 -8.49
C ALA A 439 -9.71 17.63 -9.72
N ALA A 440 -8.76 16.71 -9.53
CA ALA A 440 -8.25 15.84 -10.58
C ALA A 440 -9.34 14.92 -11.14
N TRP A 441 -10.07 14.22 -10.27
CA TRP A 441 -11.13 13.29 -10.71
C TRP A 441 -12.31 13.97 -11.37
N ILE A 442 -12.74 15.12 -10.82
CA ILE A 442 -13.79 15.95 -11.44
C ILE A 442 -13.33 16.39 -12.83
N GLY A 443 -12.10 16.92 -12.94
CA GLY A 443 -11.52 17.35 -14.21
C GLY A 443 -11.47 16.22 -15.23
N ARG A 444 -10.98 15.04 -14.84
CA ARG A 444 -10.90 13.86 -15.71
C ARG A 444 -12.27 13.41 -16.19
N THR A 445 -13.28 13.47 -15.32
CA THR A 445 -14.63 13.02 -15.65
C THR A 445 -15.30 13.96 -16.67
N TYR A 446 -15.09 15.28 -16.55
CA TYR A 446 -15.64 16.26 -17.49
C TYR A 446 -14.80 16.43 -18.77
N CYS A 447 -13.48 16.25 -18.70
CA CYS A 447 -12.54 16.44 -19.80
C CYS A 447 -11.60 15.23 -19.94
N PRO A 448 -12.10 14.03 -20.29
CA PRO A 448 -11.31 12.81 -20.34
C PRO A 448 -10.16 12.86 -21.34
N GLU A 449 -10.25 13.68 -22.39
CA GLU A 449 -9.17 13.94 -23.34
C GLU A 449 -7.97 14.68 -22.75
N LYS A 450 -8.12 15.28 -21.56
CA LYS A 450 -7.06 16.00 -20.84
C LYS A 450 -6.52 15.22 -19.63
N ALA A 451 -6.84 13.93 -19.51
CA ALA A 451 -6.46 13.11 -18.36
C ALA A 451 -4.95 13.18 -18.04
N ASP A 452 -4.07 13.12 -19.06
CA ASP A 452 -2.62 13.18 -18.86
C ASP A 452 -2.14 14.55 -18.34
N VAL A 453 -2.74 15.64 -18.81
CA VAL A 453 -2.42 17.00 -18.35
C VAL A 453 -2.84 17.15 -16.90
N ILE A 454 -4.05 16.71 -16.57
CA ILE A 454 -4.60 16.74 -15.21
C ILE A 454 -3.75 15.87 -14.28
N GLU A 455 -3.35 14.67 -14.71
CA GLU A 455 -2.50 13.77 -13.92
C GLU A 455 -1.16 14.40 -13.59
N LYS A 456 -0.51 15.01 -14.58
CA LYS A 456 0.78 15.66 -14.41
C LYS A 456 0.67 16.85 -13.44
N SER A 457 -0.36 17.69 -13.60
CA SER A 457 -0.59 18.84 -12.74
C SER A 457 -0.89 18.44 -11.29
N ALA A 458 -1.79 17.47 -11.10
CA ALA A 458 -2.15 16.97 -9.78
C ALA A 458 -0.98 16.25 -9.09
N SER A 459 -0.19 15.45 -9.82
CA SER A 459 0.99 14.79 -9.26
C SER A 459 2.05 15.79 -8.82
N LYS A 460 2.27 16.87 -9.59
CA LYS A 460 3.20 17.95 -9.20
C LYS A 460 2.77 18.57 -7.87
N LEU A 461 1.50 18.96 -7.75
CA LEU A 461 0.98 19.59 -6.55
C LEU A 461 0.96 18.63 -5.33
N LEU A 462 0.66 17.34 -5.52
CA LEU A 462 0.76 16.34 -4.46
C LEU A 462 2.19 16.21 -3.93
N ALA A 463 3.19 16.21 -4.81
CA ALA A 463 4.60 16.17 -4.43
C ALA A 463 5.01 17.42 -3.64
N GLU A 464 4.57 18.62 -4.06
CA GLU A 464 4.82 19.87 -3.34
C GLU A 464 4.20 19.86 -1.94
N ILE A 465 2.96 19.38 -1.80
CA ILE A 465 2.28 19.21 -0.51
C ILE A 465 3.05 18.22 0.39
N ALA A 466 3.59 17.13 -0.18
CA ALA A 466 4.35 16.15 0.56
C ALA A 466 5.69 16.73 1.07
N GLU A 467 6.40 17.50 0.25
CA GLU A 467 7.64 18.18 0.63
C GLU A 467 7.41 19.25 1.71
N ALA A 468 6.36 20.07 1.59
CA ALA A 468 6.01 21.08 2.59
C ALA A 468 5.82 20.46 4.00
N ARG A 469 5.17 19.29 4.07
CA ARG A 469 4.98 18.57 5.34
C ARG A 469 6.27 18.01 5.93
N LYS A 470 7.27 17.67 5.11
CA LYS A 470 8.58 17.24 5.61
C LYS A 470 9.27 18.40 6.33
N GLY A 471 9.14 19.62 5.80
CA GLY A 471 9.64 20.84 6.43
C GLY A 471 9.03 21.09 7.81
N ASP A 472 7.72 20.93 7.96
CA ASP A 472 7.02 21.16 9.23
C ASP A 472 7.45 20.19 10.34
N LYS A 473 7.76 18.92 9.98
CA LYS A 473 8.24 17.92 10.96
C LYS A 473 9.66 18.17 11.45
N GLN A 474 10.46 18.96 10.72
CA GLN A 474 11.83 19.31 11.11
C GLN A 474 11.91 20.55 12.00
N ALA A 475 10.82 21.31 12.16
CA ALA A 475 10.75 22.31 13.21
C ALA A 475 10.84 21.59 14.57
N PRO A 476 11.84 21.87 15.43
CA PRO A 476 12.00 21.17 16.70
C PRO A 476 10.71 21.36 17.49
N ALA A 477 10.06 20.24 17.84
CA ALA A 477 8.92 20.26 18.73
C ALA A 477 9.35 21.04 19.98
N GLY A 478 8.82 22.26 20.13
CA GLY A 478 9.10 23.08 21.30
C GLY A 478 8.83 22.26 22.56
N PRO A 479 9.57 22.49 23.65
CA PRO A 479 9.46 21.68 24.85
C PRO A 479 7.98 21.54 25.24
N PRO A 480 7.51 20.32 25.58
CA PRO A 480 6.11 20.09 25.89
C PRO A 480 5.69 21.07 26.97
N ARG A 481 4.74 21.95 26.65
CA ARG A 481 4.17 22.87 27.62
C ARG A 481 3.39 22.03 28.63
N LEU A 482 4.00 21.81 29.79
CA LEU A 482 3.32 21.27 30.95
C LEU A 482 2.23 22.28 31.32
N GLY A 483 0.98 21.94 31.00
CA GLY A 483 -0.18 22.66 31.51
C GLY A 483 -0.30 22.41 33.01
N VAL A 484 -0.34 23.51 33.77
CA VAL A 484 -0.65 23.55 35.21
C VAL A 484 -2.15 23.45 35.40
#